data_AF-A0A9N9TVP8-F1
#
_entry.id   AF-A0A9N9TVP8-F1
#
_cell.length_a   1.000
_cell.length_b   1.000
_cell.length_c   1.000
_cell.angle_alpha   90.00
_cell.angle_beta   90.00
_cell.angle_gamma   90.00
#
_symmetry.space_group_name_H-M   'P 1'
#
loop_
_entity.id
_entity.type
_entity.pdbx_description
1 polymer ?
#
loop_
_entity_poly.entity_id
_entity_poly.type
_entity_poly.pdbx_seq_one_letter_code
_entity_poly.pdbx_strand_id
1 'polypeptide(L)'
;MYFSAAHQETNLRVLRQIIRDYPLGSIITGIPSAKYPFLQMSHVPFVLDVEDETSETEKGCLRGHLTRQNRQSQAMIEALTSNPTPDNVLDQEVLVVFTSPDHYVTPKFYTETKPSTGKVVPTWNYAAAQAYGRAKIYYDAKSEETTEFLGKQLADLSYQSETRIMGYTGGEGPTDWKPSDAPEPYINLLKKSIIGIEIVIDRLEGKFKMSQDKKFNDRQGVIQGFAGLDTEGSSAVGKMIKERSDLKDQGK
;
A
#
# COMPACT_ATOMS: atom_id res chain seq x y z
N MET A 1 -7.44 12.04 -6.54
CA MET A 1 -6.16 12.80 -6.39
C MET A 1 -5.97 13.70 -7.63
N TYR A 2 -5.29 14.86 -7.58
CA TYR A 2 -4.97 15.60 -8.82
C TYR A 2 -3.75 14.96 -9.51
N PHE A 3 -3.95 14.53 -10.75
CA PHE A 3 -2.95 13.89 -11.59
C PHE A 3 -2.61 14.83 -12.76
N SER A 4 -1.45 15.48 -12.71
CA SER A 4 -0.89 16.01 -13.96
C SER A 4 -0.47 14.81 -14.82
N ALA A 5 -0.53 14.94 -16.14
CA ALA A 5 -0.14 13.85 -17.05
C ALA A 5 1.29 13.34 -16.78
N ALA A 6 2.19 14.21 -16.31
CA ALA A 6 3.56 13.84 -15.98
C ALA A 6 3.70 13.02 -14.69
N HIS A 7 2.72 13.09 -13.77
CA HIS A 7 2.78 12.46 -12.46
C HIS A 7 1.80 11.29 -12.30
N GLN A 8 0.88 11.11 -13.24
CA GLN A 8 -0.01 9.95 -13.27
C GLN A 8 0.78 8.68 -13.60
N GLU A 9 0.55 7.60 -12.86
CA GLU A 9 1.02 6.27 -13.22
C GLU A 9 -0.19 5.39 -13.52
N THR A 10 -0.19 4.78 -14.69
CA THR A 10 -1.27 3.92 -15.20
C THR A 10 -0.82 2.48 -15.42
N ASN A 11 0.48 2.20 -15.36
CA ASN A 11 1.01 0.85 -15.51
C ASN A 11 0.71 0.02 -14.26
N LEU A 12 -0.21 -0.95 -14.39
CA LEU A 12 -0.65 -1.78 -13.28
C LEU A 12 0.50 -2.57 -12.65
N ARG A 13 1.50 -3.02 -13.41
CA ARG A 13 2.67 -3.73 -12.84
C ARG A 13 3.44 -2.83 -11.87
N VAL A 14 3.59 -1.55 -12.22
CA VAL A 14 4.25 -0.56 -11.34
C VAL A 14 3.41 -0.27 -10.09
N LEU A 15 2.08 -0.18 -10.22
CA LEU A 15 1.18 0.06 -9.09
C LEU A 15 1.13 -1.13 -8.12
N ARG A 16 1.04 -2.35 -8.66
CA ARG A 16 1.13 -3.59 -7.89
C ARG A 16 2.49 -3.69 -7.17
N GLN A 17 3.57 -3.25 -7.82
CA GLN A 17 4.89 -3.22 -7.20
C GLN A 17 4.95 -2.25 -6.01
N ILE A 18 4.37 -1.04 -6.12
CA ILE A 18 4.25 -0.12 -4.97
C ILE A 18 3.55 -0.79 -3.79
N ILE A 19 2.43 -1.49 -4.05
CA ILE A 19 1.67 -2.17 -2.99
C ILE A 19 2.55 -3.21 -2.30
N ARG A 20 3.39 -3.94 -3.06
CA ARG A 20 4.28 -4.97 -2.52
C ARG A 20 5.48 -4.41 -1.77
N ASP A 21 6.04 -3.30 -2.25
CA ASP A 21 7.18 -2.64 -1.61
C ASP A 21 6.75 -1.90 -0.33
N TYR A 22 5.51 -1.42 -0.28
CA TYR A 22 4.96 -0.65 0.83
C TYR A 22 3.62 -1.25 1.31
N PRO A 23 3.59 -2.50 1.83
CA PRO A 23 2.35 -3.24 2.05
C PRO A 23 1.52 -2.77 3.25
N LEU A 24 2.04 -1.86 4.08
CA LEU A 24 1.29 -1.24 5.18
C LEU A 24 0.35 -0.16 4.62
N GLY A 25 -0.82 -0.57 4.18
CA GLY A 25 -1.84 0.30 3.59
C GLY A 25 -2.68 1.01 4.66
N SER A 26 -3.20 2.19 4.31
CA SER A 26 -4.21 2.88 5.11
C SER A 26 -5.59 2.59 4.53
N ILE A 27 -6.40 1.76 5.20
CA ILE A 27 -7.78 1.46 4.78
C ILE A 27 -8.74 2.50 5.35
N ILE A 28 -9.47 3.19 4.47
CA ILE A 28 -10.48 4.19 4.78
C ILE A 28 -11.86 3.65 4.42
N THR A 29 -12.79 3.77 5.36
CA THR A 29 -14.19 3.41 5.16
C THR A 29 -15.11 4.56 5.57
N GLY A 30 -16.16 4.79 4.78
CA GLY A 30 -17.26 5.71 5.09
C GLY A 30 -18.53 4.93 5.41
N ILE A 31 -18.71 4.50 6.67
CA ILE A 31 -19.84 3.65 7.09
C ILE A 31 -20.77 4.47 7.99
N PRO A 32 -22.04 4.68 7.62
CA PRO A 32 -23.02 5.30 8.50
C PRO A 32 -23.22 4.46 9.78
N SER A 33 -23.03 5.06 10.95
CA SER A 33 -23.29 4.43 12.25
C SER A 33 -23.75 5.49 13.25
N ALA A 34 -24.66 5.11 14.14
CA ALA A 34 -25.04 5.94 15.29
C ALA A 34 -24.00 5.89 16.42
N LYS A 35 -23.09 4.89 16.41
CA LYS A 35 -22.11 4.64 17.47
C LYS A 35 -20.68 5.04 17.09
N TYR A 36 -20.32 4.93 15.82
CA TYR A 36 -18.95 5.15 15.34
C TYR A 36 -18.87 6.33 14.36
N PRO A 37 -17.71 7.00 14.25
CA PRO A 37 -17.50 8.04 13.24
C PRO A 37 -17.75 7.51 11.82
N PHE A 38 -18.30 8.36 10.95
CA PHE A 38 -18.57 8.01 9.56
C PHE A 38 -17.30 7.63 8.80
N LEU A 39 -16.30 8.50 8.81
CA LEU A 39 -14.97 8.22 8.24
C LEU A 39 -14.06 7.63 9.32
N GLN A 40 -13.53 6.45 9.04
CA GLN A 40 -12.54 5.79 9.89
C GLN A 40 -11.38 5.31 9.03
N MET A 41 -10.19 5.27 9.63
CA MET A 41 -8.97 4.81 8.98
C MET A 41 -8.16 3.96 9.95
N SER A 42 -7.61 2.85 9.44
CA SER A 42 -6.63 2.02 10.14
C SER A 42 -5.46 1.71 9.22
N HIS A 43 -4.28 1.49 9.79
CA HIS A 43 -3.14 0.93 9.07
C HIS A 43 -3.20 -0.59 9.14
N VAL A 44 -3.12 -1.25 7.98
CA VAL A 44 -3.24 -2.70 7.83
C VAL A 44 -2.16 -3.20 6.87
N PRO A 45 -1.35 -4.19 7.26
CA PRO A 45 -0.52 -4.92 6.32
C PRO A 45 -1.40 -5.73 5.36
N PHE A 46 -1.25 -5.50 4.06
CA PHE A 46 -1.97 -6.22 3.03
C PHE A 46 -1.07 -7.20 2.28
N VAL A 47 -1.65 -8.32 1.90
CA VAL A 47 -1.14 -9.20 0.84
C VAL A 47 -1.92 -8.89 -0.43
N LEU A 48 -1.20 -8.73 -1.55
CA LEU A 48 -1.81 -8.51 -2.86
C LEU A 48 -1.75 -9.80 -3.69
N ASP A 49 -2.92 -10.36 -3.96
CA ASP A 49 -3.08 -11.50 -4.86
C ASP A 49 -3.30 -11.01 -6.29
N VAL A 50 -2.60 -11.64 -7.22
CA VAL A 50 -2.68 -11.43 -8.66
C VAL A 50 -2.52 -12.81 -9.31
N GLU A 51 -3.44 -13.19 -10.18
CA GLU A 51 -3.42 -14.46 -10.90
C GLU A 51 -2.39 -14.43 -12.04
N ASP A 52 -2.35 -13.32 -12.80
CA ASP A 52 -1.39 -13.11 -13.89
C ASP A 52 -0.58 -11.81 -13.69
N GLU A 53 0.66 -11.97 -13.25
CA GLU A 53 1.61 -10.87 -13.08
C GLU A 53 1.89 -10.10 -14.38
N THR A 54 1.69 -10.75 -15.53
CA THR A 54 1.86 -10.13 -16.84
C THR A 54 0.60 -9.41 -17.31
N SER A 55 -0.55 -9.61 -16.67
CA SER A 55 -1.80 -8.97 -17.06
C SER A 55 -1.72 -7.44 -16.97
N GLU A 56 -2.26 -6.77 -17.99
CA GLU A 56 -2.32 -5.31 -18.08
C GLU A 56 -3.68 -4.75 -17.62
N THR A 57 -4.62 -5.62 -17.25
CA THR A 57 -6.00 -5.22 -16.89
C THR A 57 -6.43 -5.68 -15.50
N GLU A 58 -5.86 -6.78 -15.01
CA GLU A 58 -6.12 -7.27 -13.67
C GLU A 58 -5.52 -6.29 -12.65
N LYS A 59 -6.26 -5.94 -11.60
CA LYS A 59 -5.77 -5.02 -10.56
C LYS A 59 -5.27 -5.79 -9.33
N GLY A 60 -5.87 -6.94 -9.09
CA GLY A 60 -5.58 -7.83 -7.97
C GLY A 60 -6.63 -7.74 -6.87
N CYS A 61 -6.41 -8.53 -5.82
CA CYS A 61 -7.23 -8.59 -4.62
C CYS A 61 -6.36 -8.36 -3.38
N LEU A 62 -6.81 -7.52 -2.45
CA LEU A 62 -6.10 -7.26 -1.20
C LEU A 62 -6.68 -8.12 -0.08
N ARG A 63 -5.81 -8.80 0.67
CA ARG A 63 -6.18 -9.50 1.91
C ARG A 63 -5.47 -8.92 3.12
N GLY A 64 -6.24 -8.61 4.15
CA GLY A 64 -5.75 -8.11 5.42
C GLY A 64 -6.61 -8.60 6.59
N HIS A 65 -6.28 -8.13 7.78
CA HIS A 65 -7.11 -8.37 8.95
C HIS A 65 -7.08 -7.16 9.90
N LEU A 66 -8.10 -7.06 10.75
CA LEU A 66 -8.17 -6.09 11.83
C LEU A 66 -8.60 -6.77 13.12
N THR A 67 -8.21 -6.21 14.26
CA THR A 67 -8.71 -6.69 15.55
C THR A 67 -10.20 -6.42 15.70
N ARG A 68 -10.95 -7.35 16.28
CA ARG A 68 -12.39 -7.22 16.51
C ARG A 68 -12.77 -6.06 17.42
N GLN A 69 -11.83 -5.59 18.25
CA GLN A 69 -12.00 -4.44 19.13
C GLN A 69 -11.77 -3.10 18.42
N ASN A 70 -11.22 -3.11 17.21
CA ASN A 70 -11.09 -1.89 16.41
C ASN A 70 -12.49 -1.34 16.08
N ARG A 71 -12.72 -0.04 16.35
CA ARG A 71 -13.99 0.64 16.08
C ARG A 71 -14.41 0.56 14.61
N GLN A 72 -13.44 0.57 13.70
CA GLN A 72 -13.70 0.41 12.27
C GLN A 72 -14.23 -0.99 11.97
N SER A 73 -13.65 -2.03 12.55
CA SER A 73 -14.16 -3.41 12.45
C SER A 73 -15.56 -3.56 13.06
N GLN A 74 -15.81 -2.91 14.20
CA GLN A 74 -17.13 -2.93 14.82
C GLN A 74 -18.18 -2.23 13.96
N ALA A 75 -17.83 -1.12 13.31
CA ALA A 75 -18.72 -0.44 12.37
C ALA A 75 -19.03 -1.28 11.12
N MET A 76 -18.02 -1.98 10.57
CA MET A 76 -18.22 -2.93 9.45
C MET A 76 -19.17 -4.06 9.84
N ILE A 77 -18.96 -4.69 11.00
CA ILE A 77 -19.83 -5.76 11.49
C ILE A 77 -21.24 -5.22 11.79
N GLU A 78 -21.36 -4.05 12.40
CA GLU A 78 -22.67 -3.43 12.67
C GLU A 78 -23.44 -3.17 11.37
N ALA A 79 -22.77 -2.66 10.34
CA ALA A 79 -23.39 -2.44 9.03
C ALA A 79 -23.90 -3.74 8.40
N LEU A 80 -23.07 -4.79 8.39
CA LEU A 80 -23.41 -6.09 7.80
C LEU A 80 -24.44 -6.89 8.61
N THR A 81 -24.52 -6.67 9.92
CA THR A 81 -25.55 -7.31 10.76
C THR A 81 -26.87 -6.56 10.70
N SER A 82 -26.84 -5.23 10.53
CA SER A 82 -28.06 -4.41 10.42
C SER A 82 -28.67 -4.44 9.03
N ASN A 83 -27.84 -4.52 7.99
CA ASN A 83 -28.24 -4.68 6.60
C ASN A 83 -27.42 -5.81 5.95
N PRO A 84 -27.82 -7.09 6.15
CA PRO A 84 -27.10 -8.22 5.60
C PRO A 84 -27.04 -8.18 4.07
N THR A 85 -25.83 -8.30 3.54
CA THR A 85 -25.57 -8.45 2.12
C THR A 85 -25.16 -9.89 1.81
N PRO A 86 -25.33 -10.36 0.56
CA PRO A 86 -24.71 -11.62 0.12
C PRO A 86 -23.21 -11.58 0.40
N ASP A 87 -22.69 -12.68 0.94
CA ASP A 87 -21.27 -12.89 1.21
C ASP A 87 -20.60 -11.86 2.14
N ASN A 88 -21.35 -11.12 2.96
CA ASN A 88 -20.81 -10.14 3.92
C ASN A 88 -19.98 -9.02 3.25
N VAL A 89 -20.40 -8.55 2.08
CA VAL A 89 -19.74 -7.47 1.32
C VAL A 89 -20.31 -6.11 1.74
N LEU A 90 -19.46 -5.13 2.06
CA LEU A 90 -19.91 -3.77 2.36
C LEU A 90 -20.55 -3.11 1.13
N ASP A 91 -21.65 -2.38 1.35
CA ASP A 91 -22.33 -1.62 0.29
C ASP A 91 -21.46 -0.46 -0.23
N GLN A 92 -20.71 0.19 0.66
CA GLN A 92 -19.89 1.35 0.34
C GLN A 92 -18.51 0.93 -0.17
N GLU A 93 -18.00 1.69 -1.15
CA GLU A 93 -16.62 1.59 -1.62
C GLU A 93 -15.65 1.86 -0.45
N VAL A 94 -14.57 1.10 -0.40
CA VAL A 94 -13.43 1.31 0.49
C VAL A 94 -12.24 1.83 -0.31
N LEU A 95 -11.40 2.64 0.33
CA LEU A 95 -10.15 3.12 -0.24
C LEU A 95 -8.98 2.58 0.60
N VAL A 96 -7.99 1.97 -0.04
CA VAL A 96 -6.69 1.67 0.56
C VAL A 96 -5.61 2.52 -0.10
N VAL A 97 -4.85 3.26 0.71
CA VAL A 97 -3.73 4.08 0.24
C VAL A 97 -2.41 3.45 0.66
N PHE A 98 -1.55 3.20 -0.32
CA PHE A 98 -0.17 2.75 -0.15
C PHE A 98 0.76 3.89 -0.57
N THR A 99 1.72 4.24 0.28
CA THR A 99 2.58 5.41 0.09
C THR A 99 4.03 5.01 0.24
N SER A 100 4.89 5.41 -0.70
CA SER A 100 6.34 5.27 -0.57
C SER A 100 6.90 6.24 0.48
N PRO A 101 8.18 6.12 0.86
CA PRO A 101 8.90 7.23 1.46
C PRO A 101 8.74 8.50 0.63
N ASP A 102 8.67 9.63 1.32
CA ASP A 102 8.58 10.95 0.74
C ASP A 102 9.75 11.82 1.21
N HIS A 103 9.99 12.91 0.49
CA HIS A 103 10.99 13.89 0.92
C HIS A 103 10.70 15.28 0.36
N TYR A 104 10.96 16.31 1.18
CA TYR A 104 10.98 17.70 0.75
C TYR A 104 12.12 17.96 -0.24
N VAL A 105 11.81 18.58 -1.37
CA VAL A 105 12.78 19.01 -2.38
C VAL A 105 12.97 20.52 -2.27
N THR A 106 14.15 20.92 -1.82
CA THR A 106 14.54 22.33 -1.76
C THR A 106 14.85 22.88 -3.15
N PRO A 107 14.45 24.13 -3.47
CA PRO A 107 14.83 24.76 -4.73
C PRO A 107 16.34 24.90 -4.93
N LYS A 108 17.12 24.81 -3.83
CA LYS A 108 18.59 24.85 -3.89
C LYS A 108 19.19 23.69 -4.70
N PHE A 109 18.46 22.59 -4.89
CA PHE A 109 18.92 21.45 -5.69
C PHE A 109 18.74 21.63 -7.20
N TYR A 110 17.99 22.63 -7.65
CA TYR A 110 17.81 22.90 -9.09
C TYR A 110 19.02 23.66 -9.64
N THR A 111 19.96 22.93 -10.26
CA THR A 111 21.26 23.46 -10.70
C THR A 111 21.21 24.19 -12.04
N GLU A 112 20.14 24.07 -12.81
CA GLU A 112 19.97 24.76 -14.09
C GLU A 112 18.95 25.89 -13.99
N THR A 113 17.72 25.61 -13.53
CA THR A 113 16.63 26.59 -13.61
C THR A 113 16.79 27.72 -12.56
N LYS A 114 17.34 27.41 -11.38
CA LYS A 114 17.54 28.40 -10.32
C LYS A 114 18.57 29.47 -10.71
N PRO A 115 19.81 29.16 -11.13
CA PRO A 115 20.77 30.21 -11.51
C PRO A 115 20.37 30.94 -12.79
N SER A 116 19.64 30.30 -13.71
CA SER A 116 19.25 30.93 -14.98
C SER A 116 18.06 31.88 -14.86
N THR A 117 17.02 31.52 -14.11
CA THR A 117 15.77 32.31 -14.05
C THR A 117 15.29 32.63 -12.64
N GLY A 118 15.74 31.89 -11.64
CA GLY A 118 15.21 31.96 -10.27
C GLY A 118 13.77 31.47 -10.11
N LYS A 119 13.07 31.08 -11.19
CA LYS A 119 11.66 30.70 -11.18
C LYS A 119 11.46 29.25 -10.73
N VAL A 120 11.79 28.98 -9.47
CA VAL A 120 11.69 27.67 -8.84
C VAL A 120 11.01 27.77 -7.47
N VAL A 121 10.24 26.74 -7.11
CA VAL A 121 9.51 26.65 -5.85
C VAL A 121 9.77 25.32 -5.15
N PRO A 122 9.67 25.26 -3.82
CA PRO A 122 9.84 24.02 -3.08
C PRO A 122 8.70 23.04 -3.35
N THR A 123 8.95 21.75 -3.13
CA THR A 123 7.91 20.73 -3.27
C THR A 123 8.20 19.49 -2.44
N TRP A 124 7.31 18.50 -2.50
CA TRP A 124 7.53 17.16 -1.96
C TRP A 124 7.53 16.15 -3.10
N ASN A 125 8.47 15.22 -3.06
CA ASN A 125 8.46 14.03 -3.90
C ASN A 125 7.97 12.83 -3.10
N TYR A 126 7.09 12.05 -3.71
CA TYR A 126 6.48 10.84 -3.14
C TYR A 126 5.84 10.02 -4.25
N ALA A 127 5.59 8.74 -3.98
CA ALA A 127 4.74 7.90 -4.81
C ALA A 127 3.61 7.29 -3.98
N ALA A 128 2.46 7.06 -4.61
CA ALA A 128 1.32 6.45 -3.96
C ALA A 128 0.45 5.65 -4.94
N ALA A 129 -0.16 4.59 -4.43
CA ALA A 129 -1.22 3.83 -5.10
C ALA A 129 -2.51 3.92 -4.24
N GLN A 130 -3.62 4.25 -4.90
CA GLN A 130 -4.95 4.28 -4.30
C GLN A 130 -5.78 3.15 -4.90
N ALA A 131 -6.03 2.12 -4.09
CA ALA A 131 -6.87 0.98 -4.45
C ALA A 131 -8.29 1.20 -3.93
N TYR A 132 -9.25 1.21 -4.84
CA TYR A 132 -10.67 1.33 -4.55
C TYR A 132 -11.36 0.01 -4.87
N GLY A 133 -12.32 -0.39 -4.04
CA GLY A 133 -13.08 -1.61 -4.26
C GLY A 133 -14.16 -1.79 -3.20
N ARG A 134 -14.74 -2.99 -3.15
CA ARG A 134 -15.69 -3.39 -2.09
C ARG A 134 -15.07 -4.45 -1.20
N ALA A 135 -15.27 -4.29 0.11
CA ALA A 135 -14.68 -5.18 1.09
C ALA A 135 -15.65 -6.29 1.50
N LYS A 136 -15.25 -7.54 1.30
CA LYS A 136 -15.85 -8.71 1.94
C LYS A 136 -15.23 -8.90 3.33
N ILE A 137 -16.08 -9.05 4.34
CA ILE A 137 -15.64 -9.13 5.74
C ILE A 137 -15.89 -10.53 6.31
N TYR A 138 -14.81 -11.17 6.75
CA TYR A 138 -14.82 -12.48 7.38
C TYR A 138 -14.82 -12.32 8.90
N TYR A 139 -16.01 -12.28 9.51
CA TYR A 139 -16.15 -12.00 10.95
C TYR A 139 -16.82 -13.12 11.75
N ASP A 140 -17.43 -14.12 11.12
CA ASP A 140 -17.98 -15.26 11.86
C ASP A 140 -16.85 -16.24 12.25
N ALA A 141 -16.42 -16.17 13.50
CA ALA A 141 -15.35 -17.02 14.02
C ALA A 141 -15.71 -18.53 14.10
N LYS A 142 -16.98 -18.89 13.84
CA LYS A 142 -17.43 -20.29 13.74
C LYS A 142 -17.50 -20.77 12.28
N SER A 143 -17.38 -19.87 11.31
CA SER A 143 -17.41 -20.22 9.89
C SER A 143 -16.08 -20.85 9.47
N GLU A 144 -16.17 -21.97 8.74
CA GLU A 144 -15.04 -22.64 8.11
C GLU A 144 -14.36 -21.70 7.11
N GLU A 145 -15.14 -21.01 6.30
CA GLU A 145 -14.66 -20.03 5.31
C GLU A 145 -13.82 -18.92 5.97
N THR A 146 -14.26 -18.40 7.12
CA THR A 146 -13.49 -17.39 7.87
C THR A 146 -12.18 -17.97 8.42
N THR A 147 -12.21 -19.23 8.87
CA THR A 147 -11.03 -19.92 9.41
C THR A 147 -9.99 -20.17 8.32
N GLU A 148 -10.42 -20.62 7.14
CA GLU A 148 -9.58 -20.85 5.97
C GLU A 148 -9.00 -19.54 5.44
N PHE A 149 -9.85 -18.52 5.26
CA PHE A 149 -9.41 -17.19 4.83
C PHE A 149 -8.32 -16.63 5.74
N LEU A 150 -8.56 -16.61 7.05
CA LEU A 150 -7.58 -16.12 8.03
C LEU A 150 -6.33 -17.00 8.08
N GLY A 151 -6.46 -18.32 7.90
CA GLY A 151 -5.33 -19.22 7.81
C GLY A 151 -4.39 -18.86 6.66
N LYS A 152 -4.94 -18.76 5.44
CA LYS A 152 -4.19 -18.36 4.25
C LYS A 152 -3.62 -16.94 4.39
N GLN A 153 -4.43 -15.99 4.84
CA GLN A 153 -4.02 -14.59 4.99
C GLN A 153 -2.86 -14.43 5.96
N LEU A 154 -2.90 -15.09 7.12
CA LEU A 154 -1.82 -15.03 8.10
C LEU A 154 -0.54 -15.72 7.59
N ALA A 155 -0.66 -16.87 6.93
CA ALA A 155 0.48 -17.58 6.37
C ALA A 155 1.20 -16.74 5.30
N ASP A 156 0.44 -16.20 4.34
CA ASP A 156 1.02 -15.39 3.25
C ASP A 156 1.60 -14.07 3.75
N LEU A 157 0.93 -13.42 4.72
CA LEU A 157 1.44 -12.20 5.32
C LEU A 157 2.74 -12.45 6.10
N SER A 158 2.80 -13.53 6.88
CA SER A 158 4.02 -13.97 7.58
C SER A 158 5.16 -14.18 6.60
N TYR A 159 4.92 -14.99 5.55
CA TYR A 159 5.92 -15.24 4.52
C TYR A 159 6.39 -13.96 3.83
N GLN A 160 5.47 -13.07 3.45
CA GLN A 160 5.80 -11.77 2.85
C GLN A 160 6.70 -10.93 3.77
N SER A 161 6.33 -10.80 5.04
CA SER A 161 7.05 -9.97 6.01
C SER A 161 8.42 -10.56 6.35
N GLU A 162 8.48 -11.85 6.67
CA GLU A 162 9.73 -12.53 7.05
C GLU A 162 10.72 -12.55 5.88
N THR A 163 10.26 -12.77 4.65
CA THR A 163 11.18 -12.85 3.50
C THR A 163 11.51 -11.48 2.91
N ARG A 164 10.51 -10.65 2.59
CA ARG A 164 10.74 -9.40 1.83
C ARG A 164 11.17 -8.23 2.68
N ILE A 165 10.76 -8.20 3.95
CA ILE A 165 11.06 -7.10 4.87
C ILE A 165 12.26 -7.49 5.75
N MET A 166 12.21 -8.67 6.37
CA MET A 166 13.28 -9.12 7.27
C MET A 166 14.44 -9.81 6.54
N GLY A 167 14.24 -10.31 5.32
CA GLY A 167 15.27 -11.03 4.56
C GLY A 167 15.52 -12.47 5.02
N TYR A 168 14.63 -13.02 5.86
CA TYR A 168 14.78 -14.35 6.44
C TYR A 168 14.34 -15.43 5.45
N THR A 169 15.28 -15.83 4.60
CA THR A 169 15.07 -16.80 3.51
C THR A 169 15.85 -18.10 3.72
N GLY A 170 16.55 -18.24 4.86
CA GLY A 170 17.51 -19.30 5.11
C GLY A 170 18.89 -19.05 4.49
N GLY A 171 19.66 -20.13 4.30
CA GLY A 171 21.05 -20.05 3.86
C GLY A 171 22.01 -19.76 5.02
N GLU A 172 22.81 -18.70 4.93
CA GLU A 172 23.68 -18.24 6.02
C GLU A 172 22.91 -17.42 7.08
N GLY A 173 21.65 -17.04 6.79
CA GLY A 173 20.79 -16.27 7.68
C GLY A 173 19.66 -17.07 8.34
N PRO A 174 18.80 -16.39 9.12
CA PRO A 174 17.62 -17.01 9.73
C PRO A 174 16.62 -17.54 8.69
N THR A 175 15.86 -18.56 9.09
CA THR A 175 14.69 -19.04 8.33
C THR A 175 13.45 -18.25 8.71
N ASP A 176 12.44 -18.26 7.83
CA ASP A 176 11.19 -17.55 8.04
C ASP A 176 10.39 -18.14 9.22
N TRP A 177 9.83 -17.27 10.07
CA TRP A 177 8.84 -17.69 11.04
C TRP A 177 7.48 -17.95 10.37
N LYS A 178 6.84 -19.05 10.73
CA LYS A 178 5.52 -19.44 10.21
C LYS A 178 4.49 -19.48 11.34
N PRO A 179 3.21 -19.17 11.07
CA PRO A 179 2.16 -19.34 12.07
C PRO A 179 2.10 -20.74 12.69
N SER A 180 2.49 -21.78 11.93
CA SER A 180 2.56 -23.17 12.39
C SER A 180 3.67 -23.44 13.40
N ASP A 181 4.62 -22.52 13.58
CA ASP A 181 5.69 -22.65 14.58
C ASP A 181 5.18 -22.31 16.00
N ALA A 182 4.01 -21.68 16.09
CA ALA A 182 3.29 -21.48 17.34
C ALA A 182 2.29 -22.62 17.61
N PRO A 183 1.96 -22.91 18.90
CA PRO A 183 0.97 -23.93 19.23
C PRO A 183 -0.39 -23.67 18.56
N GLU A 184 -0.94 -24.69 17.91
CA GLU A 184 -2.21 -24.57 17.18
C GLU A 184 -3.37 -24.02 18.04
N PRO A 185 -3.57 -24.46 19.31
CA PRO A 185 -4.62 -23.89 20.16
C PRO A 185 -4.44 -22.38 20.41
N TYR A 186 -3.19 -21.90 20.46
CA TYR A 186 -2.87 -20.50 20.65
C TYR A 186 -3.23 -19.66 19.41
N ILE A 187 -2.84 -20.12 18.21
CA ILE A 187 -3.22 -19.46 16.96
C ILE A 187 -4.74 -19.46 16.77
N ASN A 188 -5.42 -20.57 17.03
CA ASN A 188 -6.87 -20.68 16.93
C ASN A 188 -7.60 -19.76 17.91
N LEU A 189 -7.03 -19.52 19.10
CA LEU A 189 -7.56 -18.53 20.04
C LEU A 189 -7.40 -17.10 19.51
N LEU A 190 -6.22 -16.74 18.99
CA LEU A 190 -5.96 -15.38 18.47
C LEU A 190 -6.76 -15.07 17.20
N LYS A 191 -6.98 -16.04 16.32
CA LYS A 191 -7.84 -15.88 15.13
C LYS A 191 -9.25 -15.41 15.50
N LYS A 192 -9.79 -15.83 16.65
CA LYS A 192 -11.12 -15.39 17.14
C LYS A 192 -11.16 -13.91 17.54
N SER A 193 -10.01 -13.26 17.67
CA SER A 193 -9.88 -11.86 18.07
C SER A 193 -9.69 -10.92 16.87
N ILE A 194 -9.67 -11.44 15.64
CA ILE A 194 -9.54 -10.66 14.40
C ILE A 194 -10.72 -10.92 13.45
N ILE A 195 -10.90 -10.02 12.49
CA ILE A 195 -11.72 -10.22 11.29
C ILE A 195 -10.81 -10.25 10.07
N GLY A 196 -11.18 -11.03 9.06
CA GLY A 196 -10.56 -10.98 7.75
C GLY A 196 -11.19 -9.90 6.87
N ILE A 197 -10.38 -9.28 6.01
CA ILE A 197 -10.81 -8.26 5.05
C ILE A 197 -10.27 -8.67 3.69
N GLU A 198 -11.16 -8.84 2.72
CA GLU A 198 -10.83 -9.07 1.32
C GLU A 198 -11.38 -7.92 0.48
N ILE A 199 -10.57 -7.36 -0.41
CA ILE A 199 -10.96 -6.23 -1.26
C ILE A 199 -10.59 -6.56 -2.69
N VAL A 200 -11.61 -6.87 -3.50
CA VAL A 200 -11.45 -6.94 -4.96
C VAL A 200 -11.28 -5.51 -5.47
N ILE A 201 -10.16 -5.23 -6.15
CA ILE A 201 -9.83 -3.88 -6.60
C ILE A 201 -10.60 -3.56 -7.88
N ASP A 202 -11.54 -2.64 -7.80
CA ASP A 202 -12.32 -2.14 -8.94
C ASP A 202 -11.55 -1.05 -9.70
N ARG A 203 -10.85 -0.16 -8.97
CA ARG A 203 -10.07 0.95 -9.52
C ARG A 203 -8.74 1.10 -8.80
N LEU A 204 -7.66 1.23 -9.56
CA LEU A 204 -6.30 1.41 -9.03
C LEU A 204 -5.69 2.65 -9.67
N GLU A 205 -5.41 3.66 -8.86
CA GLU A 205 -4.88 4.95 -9.33
C GLU A 205 -3.49 5.20 -8.75
N GLY A 206 -2.55 5.62 -9.60
CA GLY A 206 -1.17 5.85 -9.23
C GLY A 206 -0.71 7.28 -9.39
N LYS A 207 0.11 7.74 -8.45
CA LYS A 207 0.87 8.98 -8.61
C LYS A 207 2.32 8.77 -8.24
N PHE A 208 3.21 9.19 -9.14
CA PHE A 208 4.61 9.37 -8.86
C PHE A 208 4.93 10.84 -9.06
N LYS A 209 5.27 11.53 -7.98
CA LYS A 209 5.79 12.89 -8.05
C LYS A 209 7.25 12.80 -7.66
N MET A 210 8.12 12.64 -8.65
CA MET A 210 9.55 12.38 -8.50
C MET A 210 10.38 13.38 -9.33
N SER A 211 9.91 14.62 -9.41
CA SER A 211 10.55 15.70 -10.18
C SER A 211 10.79 15.38 -11.67
N GLN A 212 10.10 14.37 -12.23
CA GLN A 212 10.27 13.96 -13.62
C GLN A 212 9.83 15.03 -14.62
N ASP A 213 9.04 16.03 -14.21
CA ASP A 213 8.66 17.18 -15.04
C ASP A 213 9.79 18.22 -15.17
N LYS A 214 10.86 18.12 -14.36
CA LYS A 214 12.00 19.05 -14.41
C LYS A 214 12.96 18.76 -15.56
N LYS A 215 13.85 19.72 -15.81
CA LYS A 215 14.96 19.59 -16.76
C LYS A 215 15.96 18.53 -16.31
N PHE A 216 16.76 18.03 -17.23
CA PHE A 216 17.74 16.97 -16.95
C PHE A 216 18.69 17.36 -15.80
N ASN A 217 19.36 18.52 -15.90
CA ASN A 217 20.32 18.96 -14.89
C ASN A 217 19.66 19.22 -13.52
N ASP A 218 18.43 19.73 -13.51
CA ASP A 218 17.68 19.90 -12.26
C ASP A 218 17.33 18.55 -11.61
N ARG A 219 16.94 17.53 -12.40
CA ARG A 219 16.73 16.17 -11.88
C ARG A 219 18.04 15.60 -11.29
N GLN A 220 19.16 15.75 -11.99
CA GLN A 220 20.47 15.31 -11.50
C GLN A 220 20.87 16.04 -10.21
N GLY A 221 20.62 17.35 -10.12
CA GLY A 221 20.87 18.14 -8.93
C GLY A 221 20.05 17.67 -7.71
N VAL A 222 18.79 17.26 -7.92
CA VAL A 222 17.96 16.66 -6.85
C VAL A 222 18.52 15.30 -6.41
N ILE A 223 18.91 14.43 -7.36
CA ILE A 223 19.51 13.12 -7.05
C ILE A 223 20.79 13.29 -6.22
N GLN A 224 21.70 14.17 -6.66
CA GLN A 224 22.94 14.46 -5.93
C GLN A 224 22.67 15.10 -4.56
N GLY A 225 21.70 16.02 -4.50
CA GLY A 225 21.29 16.66 -3.24
C GLY A 225 20.82 15.63 -2.20
N PHE A 226 20.04 14.63 -2.61
CA PHE A 226 19.59 13.57 -1.72
C PHE A 226 20.66 12.55 -1.35
N ALA A 227 21.59 12.23 -2.26
CA ALA A 227 22.76 11.41 -1.95
C ALA A 227 23.64 12.07 -0.85
N GLY A 228 23.71 13.40 -0.83
CA GLY A 228 24.48 14.14 0.17
C GLY A 228 23.81 14.29 1.55
N LEU A 229 22.53 13.94 1.70
CA LEU A 229 21.83 14.00 3.00
C LEU A 229 22.06 12.75 3.86
N ASP A 230 22.37 11.61 3.22
CA ASP A 230 22.68 10.33 3.87
C ASP A 230 21.64 9.88 4.91
N THR A 231 20.36 10.06 4.58
CA THR A 231 19.23 9.52 5.37
C THR A 231 18.55 8.39 4.60
N GLU A 232 17.84 7.52 5.32
CA GLU A 232 17.05 6.45 4.70
C GLU A 232 16.00 7.00 3.72
N GLY A 233 15.25 8.02 4.14
CA GLY A 233 14.23 8.66 3.30
C GLY A 233 14.80 9.34 2.06
N SER A 234 15.92 10.06 2.19
CA SER A 234 16.57 10.70 1.04
C SER A 234 17.13 9.67 0.05
N SER A 235 17.69 8.56 0.55
CA SER A 235 18.22 7.48 -0.28
C SER A 235 17.10 6.78 -1.07
N ALA A 236 16.00 6.42 -0.40
CA ALA A 236 14.86 5.76 -1.05
C ALA A 236 14.23 6.65 -2.14
N VAL A 237 13.97 7.92 -1.81
CA VAL A 237 13.39 8.87 -2.77
C VAL A 237 14.37 9.19 -3.90
N GLY A 238 15.67 9.34 -3.61
CA GLY A 238 16.71 9.56 -4.61
C GLY A 238 16.79 8.45 -5.65
N LYS A 239 16.68 7.18 -5.23
CA LYS A 239 16.63 6.02 -6.12
C LYS A 239 15.43 6.08 -7.06
N MET A 240 14.23 6.36 -6.54
CA MET A 240 13.02 6.48 -7.37
C MET A 240 13.09 7.65 -8.36
N ILE A 241 13.67 8.79 -7.96
CA ILE A 241 13.88 9.92 -8.88
C ILE A 241 14.81 9.52 -10.01
N LYS A 242 15.88 8.78 -9.71
CA LYS A 242 16.79 8.28 -10.73
C LYS A 242 16.07 7.36 -11.72
N GLU A 243 15.35 6.36 -11.23
CA GLU A 243 14.57 5.43 -12.07
C GLU A 243 13.57 6.17 -12.97
N ARG A 244 12.81 7.12 -12.41
CA ARG A 244 11.87 7.94 -13.19
C ARG A 244 12.56 8.91 -14.15
N SER A 245 13.76 9.38 -13.81
CA SER A 245 14.55 10.20 -14.72
C SER A 245 14.99 9.39 -15.94
N ASP A 246 15.53 8.19 -15.70
CA ASP A 246 16.03 7.29 -16.73
C ASP A 246 14.90 6.83 -17.67
N LEU A 247 13.72 6.47 -17.13
CA LEU A 247 12.54 6.12 -17.94
C LEU A 247 12.09 7.26 -18.85
N LYS A 248 12.08 8.50 -18.35
CA LYS A 248 11.72 9.68 -19.15
C LYS A 248 12.73 9.93 -20.28
N ASP A 249 14.00 9.61 -20.06
CA ASP A 249 15.05 9.82 -21.06
C ASP A 249 15.10 8.69 -22.10
N GLN A 250 14.66 7.48 -21.75
CA GLN A 250 14.48 6.35 -22.69
C GLN A 250 13.22 6.47 -23.56
N GLY A 251 12.19 7.16 -23.07
CA GLY A 251 10.94 7.41 -23.81
C GLY A 251 11.00 8.58 -24.80
N LYS A 252 12.19 9.12 -25.08
CA LYS A 252 12.47 10.14 -26.11
C LYS A 252 13.23 9.53 -27.27
#